data_AF-A0A7V2RNS4-F1
#
_entry.id   AF-A0A7V2RNS4-F1
#
_cell.length_a   1.000
_cell.length_b   1.000
_cell.length_c   1.000
_cell.angle_alpha   90.00
_cell.angle_beta   90.00
_cell.angle_gamma   90.00
#
_symmetry.space_group_name_H-M   'P 1'
#
loop_
_entity.id
_entity.type
_entity.pdbx_description
1 polymer ?
#
loop_
_entity_poly.entity_id
_entity_poly.type
_entity_poly.pdbx_seq_one_letter_code
_entity_poly.pdbx_strand_id
1 'polypeptide(L)'
;MASKKFLELQDFSEEDLMAQLEDTEAQYAKMRYDHKLTGLDNPMEMKELRKDVARIKTEIRRRQINNMTEAQLAKRSKIRARRSWKK
;
A
#
# COMPACT_ATOMS: atom_id res chain seq x y z
N MET A 1 -10.35 -15.04 3.71
CA MET A 1 -9.41 -15.62 2.71
C MET A 1 -8.59 -14.49 2.12
N ALA A 2 -7.29 -14.67 1.96
CA ALA A 2 -6.48 -13.71 1.19
C ALA A 2 -7.03 -13.63 -0.24
N SER A 3 -7.15 -12.42 -0.80
CA SER A 3 -7.51 -12.29 -2.22
C SER A 3 -6.39 -12.88 -3.08
N LYS A 4 -6.70 -13.51 -4.21
CA LYS A 4 -5.72 -14.06 -5.16
C LYS A 4 -4.58 -13.06 -5.48
N LYS A 5 -4.95 -11.81 -5.73
CA LYS A 5 -4.04 -10.68 -5.98
C LYS A 5 -3.06 -10.38 -4.83
N PHE A 6 -3.38 -10.75 -3.59
CA PHE A 6 -2.48 -10.59 -2.46
C PHE A 6 -1.46 -11.74 -2.35
N LEU A 7 -1.84 -12.94 -2.77
CA LEU A 7 -0.92 -14.08 -2.81
C LEU A 7 0.12 -13.87 -3.92
N GLU A 8 -0.33 -13.44 -5.11
CA GLU A 8 0.53 -13.08 -6.24
C GLU A 8 1.56 -11.99 -5.86
N LEU A 9 1.17 -11.04 -5.00
CA LEU A 9 2.07 -9.98 -4.52
C LEU A 9 3.24 -10.48 -3.67
N GLN A 10 3.12 -11.66 -3.04
CA GLN A 10 4.21 -12.22 -2.23
C GLN A 10 5.31 -12.84 -3.10
N ASP A 11 4.96 -13.31 -4.31
CA ASP A 11 5.87 -14.01 -5.21
C ASP A 11 6.75 -13.04 -6.04
N PHE A 12 6.40 -11.75 -6.11
CA PHE A 12 7.20 -10.75 -6.84
C PHE A 12 8.50 -10.35 -6.12
N SER A 13 9.52 -9.99 -6.91
CA SER A 13 10.76 -9.43 -6.38
C SER A 13 10.56 -8.02 -5.80
N GLU A 14 11.53 -7.50 -5.05
CA GLU A 14 11.43 -6.14 -4.50
C GLU A 14 11.42 -5.07 -5.60
N GLU A 15 12.17 -5.28 -6.67
CA GLU A 15 12.24 -4.37 -7.83
C GLU A 15 10.91 -4.35 -8.59
N ASP A 16 10.32 -5.52 -8.83
CA ASP A 16 9.02 -5.64 -9.50
C ASP A 16 7.90 -4.97 -8.69
N LEU A 17 7.93 -5.09 -7.36
CA LEU A 17 6.95 -4.43 -6.49
C LEU A 17 7.05 -2.91 -6.55
N MET A 18 8.26 -2.36 -6.70
CA MET A 18 8.44 -0.91 -6.86
C MET A 18 7.95 -0.43 -8.23
N ALA A 19 8.29 -1.15 -9.30
CA ALA A 19 7.81 -0.84 -10.65
C ALA A 19 6.27 -0.87 -10.72
N GLN A 20 5.65 -1.93 -10.20
CA GLN A 20 4.18 -2.02 -10.13
C GLN A 20 3.55 -0.92 -9.27
N LEU A 21 4.22 -0.49 -8.20
CA LEU A 21 3.75 0.62 -7.38
C LEU A 21 3.71 1.92 -8.19
N GLU A 22 4.79 2.24 -8.91
CA GLU A 22 4.86 3.45 -9.72
C GLU A 22 3.79 3.46 -10.83
N ASP A 23 3.63 2.33 -11.54
CA ASP A 23 2.61 2.18 -12.57
C ASP A 23 1.19 2.35 -12.03
N THR A 24 0.89 1.70 -10.90
CA THR A 24 -0.46 1.76 -10.29
C THR A 24 -0.75 3.13 -9.69
N GLU A 25 0.25 3.84 -9.18
CA GLU A 25 0.11 5.22 -8.72
C GLU A 25 -0.11 6.20 -9.87
N ALA A 26 0.61 6.03 -10.99
CA ALA A 26 0.40 6.82 -12.20
C ALA A 26 -1.01 6.60 -12.78
N GLN A 27 -1.46 5.35 -12.84
CA GLN A 27 -2.82 5.01 -13.27
C GLN A 27 -3.87 5.63 -12.33
N TYR A 28 -3.66 5.57 -11.01
CA TYR A 28 -4.56 6.19 -10.04
C TYR A 28 -4.62 7.71 -10.21
N ALA A 29 -3.47 8.36 -10.43
CA ALA A 29 -3.40 9.80 -10.64
C ALA A 29 -4.15 10.20 -11.91
N LYS A 30 -3.95 9.49 -13.03
CA LYS A 30 -4.67 9.72 -14.28
C LYS A 30 -6.19 9.58 -14.08
N MET A 31 -6.63 8.47 -13.50
CA MET A 31 -8.05 8.21 -13.28
C MET A 31 -8.69 9.23 -12.33
N ARG A 32 -7.94 9.76 -11.36
CA ARG A 32 -8.41 10.86 -10.49
C ARG A 32 -8.61 12.17 -11.26
N TYR A 33 -7.74 12.47 -12.22
CA TYR A 33 -7.91 13.65 -13.09
C TYR A 33 -9.09 13.47 -14.03
N ASP A 34 -9.18 12.31 -14.70
CA ASP A 34 -10.29 11.98 -15.59
C ASP A 34 -11.64 12.05 -14.87
N HIS A 35 -11.73 11.46 -13.67
CA HIS A 35 -12.91 11.55 -12.80
C HIS A 35 -13.33 13.00 -12.50
N LYS A 36 -12.36 13.90 -12.30
CA LYS A 36 -12.65 15.30 -12.00
C LYS A 36 -13.13 16.07 -13.24
N LEU A 37 -12.70 15.66 -14.43
CA LEU A 37 -13.04 16.33 -15.69
C LEU A 37 -14.41 15.88 -16.22
N THR A 38 -14.63 14.57 -16.33
CA THR A 38 -15.79 14.00 -17.02
C THR A 38 -16.77 13.29 -16.08
N GLY A 39 -16.38 13.08 -14.82
CA GLY A 39 -17.02 12.07 -13.98
C GLY A 39 -16.59 10.65 -14.40
N LEU A 40 -16.72 9.69 -13.48
CA LEU A 40 -16.50 8.27 -13.76
C LEU A 40 -17.84 7.57 -13.86
N ASP A 41 -17.98 6.68 -14.84
CA ASP A 41 -19.12 5.77 -14.91
C ASP A 41 -19.11 4.77 -13.75
N ASN A 42 -17.91 4.33 -13.30
CA ASN A 42 -17.78 3.34 -12.24
C ASN A 42 -16.84 3.79 -11.09
N PRO A 43 -17.39 4.35 -10.01
CA PRO A 43 -16.62 4.73 -8.81
C PRO A 43 -15.91 3.57 -8.11
N MET A 44 -16.31 2.32 -8.36
CA MET A 44 -15.73 1.14 -7.71
C MET A 44 -14.30 0.87 -8.20
N GLU A 45 -13.99 1.16 -9.47
CA GLU A 45 -12.65 1.00 -10.03
C GLU A 45 -11.62 1.86 -9.30
N MET A 46 -11.99 3.10 -8.96
CA MET A 46 -11.16 3.98 -8.14
C MET A 46 -10.96 3.47 -6.71
N LYS A 47 -11.92 2.73 -6.17
CA LYS A 47 -11.78 2.08 -4.85
C LYS A 47 -10.87 0.86 -4.94
N GLU A 48 -10.93 0.09 -6.03
CA GLU A 48 -10.08 -1.08 -6.25
C GLU A 48 -8.63 -0.68 -6.47
N LEU A 49 -8.36 0.29 -7.34
CA LEU A 49 -6.99 0.80 -7.56
C LEU A 49 -6.34 1.29 -6.26
N ARG A 50 -7.09 2.02 -5.43
CA ARG A 50 -6.61 2.45 -4.10
C ARG A 50 -6.25 1.28 -3.20
N LYS A 51 -7.06 0.23 -3.20
CA LYS A 51 -6.79 -0.98 -2.42
C LYS A 51 -5.54 -1.69 -2.92
N ASP A 52 -5.31 -1.70 -4.22
CA ASP A 52 -4.14 -2.33 -4.82
C ASP A 52 -2.85 -1.60 -4.47
N VAL A 53 -2.82 -0.26 -4.59
CA VAL A 53 -1.71 0.57 -4.10
C VAL A 53 -1.45 0.31 -2.61
N ALA A 54 -2.50 0.22 -1.79
CA ALA A 54 -2.35 -0.06 -0.37
C ALA A 54 -1.78 -1.48 -0.09
N ARG A 55 -2.18 -2.49 -0.86
CA ARG A 55 -1.66 -3.87 -0.74
C ARG A 55 -0.16 -3.91 -1.05
N ILE A 56 0.26 -3.30 -2.17
CA ILE A 56 1.67 -3.24 -2.59
C ILE A 56 2.50 -2.53 -1.50
N LYS A 57 2.07 -1.35 -1.05
CA LYS A 57 2.75 -0.62 0.05
C LYS A 57 2.85 -1.42 1.34
N THR A 58 1.82 -2.20 1.66
CA THR A 58 1.81 -3.03 2.87
C THR A 58 2.83 -4.16 2.78
N GLU A 59 2.98 -4.77 1.60
CA GLU A 59 3.97 -5.84 1.39
C GLU A 59 5.41 -5.31 1.42
N ILE A 60 5.69 -4.21 0.71
CA ILE A 60 6.98 -3.51 0.80
C ILE A 60 7.30 -3.17 2.26
N ARG A 61 6.31 -2.65 3.00
CA ARG A 61 6.48 -2.31 4.41
C ARG A 61 6.73 -3.54 5.28
N ARG A 62 6.07 -4.66 5.01
CA ARG A 62 6.30 -5.92 5.72
C ARG A 62 7.74 -6.39 5.54
N ARG A 63 8.26 -6.40 4.31
CA ARG A 63 9.66 -6.74 4.00
C ARG A 63 10.63 -5.83 4.74
N GLN A 64 10.40 -4.52 4.71
CA GLN A 64 11.20 -3.56 5.47
C GLN A 64 11.19 -3.82 6.98
N ILE A 65 10.05 -4.22 7.56
CA ILE A 65 9.95 -4.53 8.99
C ILE A 65 10.73 -5.80 9.34
N ASN A 66 10.66 -6.83 8.49
CA ASN A 66 11.38 -8.08 8.68
C ASN A 66 12.90 -7.87 8.61
N ASN A 67 13.37 -6.95 7.75
CA ASN A 67 14.79 -6.62 7.59
C ASN A 67 15.32 -5.66 8.68
N MET A 68 14.47 -5.13 9.56
CA MET A 68 14.91 -4.18 10.60
C MET A 68 15.53 -4.88 11.82
N THR A 69 16.59 -4.26 12.35
CA THR A 69 17.25 -4.72 13.58
C THR A 69 16.40 -4.47 14.83
N GLU A 70 16.61 -5.26 15.89
CA GLU A 70 15.85 -5.18 17.15
C GLU A 70 15.89 -3.78 17.79
N ALA A 71 17.05 -3.10 17.72
CA ALA A 71 17.22 -1.74 18.22
C ALA A 71 16.40 -0.70 17.43
N GLN A 72 16.18 -0.91 16.12
CA GLN A 72 15.37 -0.03 15.27
C GLN A 72 13.87 -0.25 15.52
N LEU A 73 13.45 -1.50 15.79
CA LEU A 73 12.08 -1.83 16.18
C LEU A 73 11.71 -1.23 17.54
N ALA A 74 12.59 -1.29 18.53
CA ALA A 74 12.37 -0.72 19.86
C ALA A 74 12.11 0.79 19.83
N LYS A 75 12.72 1.53 18.90
CA LYS A 75 12.49 2.99 18.73
C LYS A 75 11.10 3.35 18.17
N ARG A 76 10.39 2.41 17.52
CA ARG A 76 9.01 2.61 17.02
C ARG A 76 7.94 2.61 18.12
N SER A 77 8.31 2.31 19.36
CA SER A 77 7.41 2.14 20.51
C SER A 77 6.82 3.45 21.06
N LYS A 78 7.52 4.60 20.96
CA LYS A 78 7.07 5.85 21.60
C LYS A 78 5.75 6.39 21.04
N ILE A 79 5.44 6.11 19.77
CA ILE A 79 4.20 6.60 19.11
C ILE A 79 2.99 5.72 19.48
N ARG A 80 3.14 4.39 19.59
CA ARG A 80 2.05 3.49 20.02
C ARG A 80 1.74 3.65 21.50
N ALA A 81 2.77 3.76 22.35
CA ALA A 81 2.60 4.02 23.78
C ALA A 81 1.83 5.33 24.05
N ARG A 82 2.08 6.38 23.25
CA ARG A 82 1.34 7.65 23.35
C ARG A 82 -0.13 7.55 22.92
N ARG A 83 -0.47 6.60 22.02
CA ARG A 83 -1.84 6.40 21.54
C ARG A 83 -2.68 5.52 22.48
N SER A 84 -2.08 4.59 23.21
CA SER A 84 -2.80 3.80 24.23
C SER A 84 -3.10 4.60 25.50
N TRP A 85 -2.36 5.69 25.74
CA TRP A 85 -2.52 6.54 26.93
C TRP A 85 -3.65 7.59 26.81
N LYS A 86 -4.19 7.79 25.61
CA LYS A 86 -5.31 8.72 25.33
C LYS A 86 -6.68 8.03 25.24
N LYS A 87 -6.73 6.73 25.52
CA LYS A 87 -7.96 5.94 25.54
C LYS A 87 -8.22 5.51 26.97
#